data_AF-A0A2A2PWF2-F1
#
_entry.id   AF-A0A2A2PWF2-F1
#
_cell.length_a   1.000
_cell.length_b   1.000
_cell.length_c   1.000
_cell.angle_alpha   90.00
_cell.angle_beta   90.00
_cell.angle_gamma   90.00
#
_symmetry.space_group_name_H-M   'P 1'
#
loop_
_entity.id
_entity.type
_entity.pdbx_description
1 polymer ?
#
loop_
_entity_poly.entity_id
_entity_poly.type
_entity_poly.pdbx_seq_one_letter_code
_entity_poly.pdbx_strand_id
1 'polypeptide(L)'
;MSEPVPAAPARPSRLRRNLPLGLGLALAGLFAWALLGRISERASWLVVEVPAEVAKGRTLELRLTFPDPAPAGTVKVDLHWKDQRGEIRGFLSAVPPQATKPEIAAHRFLLPLPALPSLAEVYAVAYLSPDGRWEKRTRAAVTEEIAVVPPPTSFAAAAPGFRRVDTFDLNFEPVPKRRDSAAVRWLIAMAWLTAGAIAWRRLRSPLGAALAVAALLAAAGELIAADTALADILRRYATAQSWYEGRRELQRLFTAAAFAFTGVLLGLIWRRSLPPARAVFFTALVAFAGAEAVSLISLHGADRWLNRPLAGIPAIQLAKLAAAAVAVLAVRRLRRG
;
A
#
# COMPACT_ATOMS: atom_id res chain seq x y z
N MET A 1 0.80 -10.96 -71.86
CA MET A 1 0.84 -11.65 -70.54
C MET A 1 0.92 -10.58 -69.48
N SER A 2 -0.17 -10.39 -68.72
CA SER A 2 -0.22 -9.37 -67.66
C SER A 2 0.44 -9.95 -66.41
N GLU A 3 1.50 -9.33 -65.91
CA GLU A 3 2.09 -9.71 -64.63
C GLU A 3 1.04 -9.58 -63.52
N PRO A 4 0.89 -10.60 -62.65
CA PRO A 4 -0.02 -10.50 -61.52
C PRO A 4 0.44 -9.40 -60.58
N VAL A 5 -0.46 -8.44 -60.31
CA VAL A 5 -0.22 -7.37 -59.32
C VAL A 5 0.09 -8.03 -57.98
N PRO A 6 1.26 -7.76 -57.36
CA PRO A 6 1.62 -8.37 -56.10
C PRO A 6 0.59 -8.02 -55.03
N ALA A 7 0.07 -9.05 -54.36
CA ALA A 7 -0.92 -8.89 -53.30
C ALA A 7 -0.39 -7.92 -52.23
N ALA A 8 -1.17 -6.89 -51.91
CA ALA A 8 -0.80 -5.92 -50.88
C ALA A 8 -0.48 -6.66 -49.58
N PRO A 9 0.65 -6.35 -48.91
CA PRO A 9 1.05 -7.05 -47.69
C PRO A 9 -0.08 -6.97 -46.66
N ALA A 10 -0.49 -8.13 -46.14
CA ALA A 10 -1.57 -8.23 -45.16
C ALA A 10 -1.27 -7.30 -43.98
N ARG A 11 -2.11 -6.27 -43.77
CA ARG A 11 -1.94 -5.36 -42.64
C ARG A 11 -1.98 -6.21 -41.36
N PRO A 12 -0.94 -6.14 -40.50
CA PRO A 12 -0.93 -6.93 -39.28
C PRO A 12 -2.19 -6.61 -38.47
N SER A 13 -2.88 -7.66 -38.00
CA SER A 13 -4.11 -7.51 -37.24
C SER A 13 -3.88 -6.57 -36.05
N ARG A 14 -4.85 -5.70 -35.77
CA ARG A 14 -4.76 -4.72 -34.66
C ARG A 14 -4.43 -5.41 -33.32
N LEU A 15 -4.83 -6.68 -33.16
CA LEU A 15 -4.49 -7.53 -32.01
C LEU A 15 -2.98 -7.74 -31.85
N ARG A 16 -2.25 -8.10 -32.93
CA ARG A 16 -0.80 -8.33 -32.88
C ARG A 16 -0.02 -7.06 -32.55
N ARG A 17 -0.48 -5.91 -33.03
CA ARG A 17 0.13 -4.63 -32.64
C ARG A 17 -0.07 -4.36 -31.16
N ASN A 18 -1.18 -4.79 -30.55
CA ASN A 18 -1.51 -4.39 -29.20
C ASN A 18 -0.98 -5.29 -28.07
N LEU A 19 -0.68 -6.55 -28.39
CA LEU A 19 -0.19 -7.57 -27.47
C LEU A 19 0.99 -7.17 -26.58
N PRO A 20 2.10 -6.56 -27.09
CA PRO A 20 3.26 -6.26 -26.24
C PRO A 20 2.97 -5.20 -25.17
N LEU A 21 2.04 -4.28 -25.42
CA LEU A 21 1.61 -3.33 -24.40
C LEU A 21 0.77 -4.02 -23.33
N GLY A 22 -0.23 -4.82 -23.73
CA GLY A 22 -1.04 -5.59 -22.77
C GLY A 22 -0.17 -6.46 -21.87
N LEU A 23 0.83 -7.13 -22.44
CA LEU A 23 1.79 -7.95 -21.70
C LEU A 23 2.68 -7.10 -20.78
N GLY A 24 3.24 -5.99 -21.26
CA GLY A 24 4.07 -5.10 -20.44
C GLY A 24 3.32 -4.52 -19.25
N LEU A 25 2.02 -4.26 -19.40
CA LEU A 25 1.15 -3.73 -18.34
C LEU A 25 0.77 -4.80 -17.32
N ALA A 26 0.45 -6.01 -17.79
CA ALA A 26 0.22 -7.14 -16.90
C ALA A 26 1.49 -7.43 -16.08
N LEU A 27 2.67 -7.39 -16.70
CA LEU A 27 3.94 -7.56 -16.02
C LEU A 27 4.23 -6.42 -15.04
N ALA A 28 3.95 -5.16 -15.38
CA ALA A 28 4.10 -4.04 -14.47
C ALA A 28 3.15 -4.13 -13.26
N GLY A 29 1.89 -4.53 -13.49
CA GLY A 29 0.92 -4.77 -12.43
C GLY A 29 1.32 -5.94 -11.52
N LEU A 30 1.79 -7.06 -12.09
CA LEU A 30 2.32 -8.20 -11.34
C LEU A 30 3.59 -7.83 -10.58
N PHE A 31 4.48 -7.04 -11.17
CA PHE A 31 5.68 -6.55 -10.50
C PHE A 31 5.33 -5.63 -9.34
N ALA A 32 4.40 -4.68 -9.53
CA ALA A 32 3.90 -3.82 -8.46
C ALA A 32 3.24 -4.67 -7.36
N TRP A 33 2.39 -5.64 -7.70
CA TRP A 33 1.78 -6.56 -6.74
C TRP A 33 2.81 -7.35 -5.96
N ALA A 34 3.79 -7.96 -6.63
CA ALA A 34 4.86 -8.73 -5.99
C ALA A 34 5.74 -7.85 -5.09
N LEU A 35 6.06 -6.63 -5.54
CA LEU A 35 6.83 -5.66 -4.77
C LEU A 35 6.04 -5.23 -3.52
N LEU A 36 4.76 -4.89 -3.66
CA LEU A 36 3.89 -4.49 -2.56
C LEU A 36 3.62 -5.64 -1.58
N GLY A 37 3.56 -6.88 -2.06
CA GLY A 37 3.48 -8.09 -1.24
C GLY A 37 4.74 -8.29 -0.40
N ARG A 38 5.93 -8.02 -0.96
CA ARG A 38 7.20 -8.06 -0.21
C ARG A 38 7.35 -6.90 0.79
N ILE A 39 6.66 -5.79 0.58
CA ILE A 39 6.63 -4.64 1.49
C ILE A 39 5.66 -4.88 2.68
N SER A 40 4.97 -6.02 2.75
CA SER A 40 4.42 -6.44 4.04
C SER A 40 5.59 -6.71 4.98
N GLU A 41 5.88 -5.76 5.86
CA GLU A 41 7.01 -5.87 6.78
C GLU A 41 6.77 -7.02 7.73
N ARG A 42 7.27 -8.20 7.34
CA ARG A 42 7.40 -9.30 8.26
C ARG A 42 8.33 -8.82 9.36
N ALA A 43 7.96 -9.05 10.61
CA ALA A 43 8.79 -8.68 11.74
C ALA A 43 10.07 -9.52 11.73
N SER A 44 11.13 -9.00 11.13
CA SER A 44 12.40 -9.72 11.00
C SER A 44 13.12 -9.86 12.34
N TRP A 45 12.73 -9.07 13.33
CA TRP A 45 13.33 -9.06 14.66
C TRP A 45 12.78 -10.15 15.60
N LEU A 46 11.74 -10.88 15.18
CA LEU A 46 11.09 -11.87 16.01
C LEU A 46 10.54 -13.03 15.19
N VAL A 47 10.90 -14.24 15.59
CA VAL A 47 10.26 -15.49 15.16
C VAL A 47 9.28 -15.91 16.25
N VAL A 48 8.06 -16.25 15.86
CA VAL A 48 7.05 -16.79 16.77
C VAL A 48 6.68 -18.19 16.32
N GLU A 49 6.64 -19.11 17.29
CA GLU A 49 6.18 -20.47 17.11
C GLU A 49 5.04 -20.78 18.08
N VAL A 50 4.08 -21.57 17.60
CA VAL A 50 2.92 -22.02 18.37
C VAL A 50 2.70 -23.52 18.15
N PRO A 51 2.00 -24.22 19.06
CA PRO A 51 1.55 -25.58 18.83
C PRO A 51 0.82 -25.71 17.50
N ALA A 52 0.99 -26.86 16.84
CA ALA A 52 0.30 -27.18 15.60
C ALA A 52 -1.23 -27.08 15.75
N GLU A 53 -1.74 -27.42 16.95
CA GLU A 53 -3.14 -27.28 17.31
C GLU A 53 -3.30 -26.41 18.55
N VAL A 54 -4.21 -25.44 18.48
CA VAL A 54 -4.54 -24.53 19.57
C VAL A 54 -6.00 -24.76 19.95
N ALA A 55 -6.27 -25.18 21.18
CA ALA A 55 -7.60 -25.60 21.60
C ALA A 55 -8.21 -24.68 22.67
N LYS A 56 -9.54 -24.52 22.62
CA LYS A 56 -10.32 -23.80 23.64
C LYS A 56 -10.13 -24.41 25.03
N GLY A 57 -10.07 -23.57 26.07
CA GLY A 57 -9.96 -24.02 27.46
C GLY A 57 -8.58 -24.58 27.84
N ARG A 58 -7.57 -24.47 26.96
CA ARG A 58 -6.20 -24.93 27.20
C ARG A 58 -5.24 -23.76 27.34
N THR A 59 -4.02 -24.03 27.77
CA THR A 59 -2.95 -23.04 27.74
C THR A 59 -2.25 -23.08 26.39
N LEU A 60 -2.18 -21.94 25.71
CA LEU A 60 -1.35 -21.75 24.53
C LEU A 60 0.10 -21.51 24.97
N GLU A 61 1.00 -22.43 24.63
CA GLU A 61 2.43 -22.18 24.72
C GLU A 61 2.89 -21.42 23.49
N LEU A 62 3.41 -20.21 23.66
CA LEU A 62 3.90 -19.39 22.59
C LEU A 62 5.40 -19.18 22.78
N ARG A 63 6.19 -19.49 21.75
CA ARG A 63 7.66 -19.35 21.77
C ARG A 63 8.08 -18.18 20.91
N LEU A 64 8.84 -17.27 21.50
CA LEU A 64 9.45 -16.13 20.84
C LEU A 64 10.94 -16.41 20.69
N THR A 65 11.52 -16.13 19.53
CA THR A 65 12.97 -16.17 19.33
C THR A 65 13.43 -14.91 18.61
N PHE A 66 14.47 -14.27 19.14
CA PHE A 66 15.13 -13.11 18.54
C PHE A 66 16.28 -13.59 17.64
N PRO A 67 16.23 -13.35 16.30
CA PRO A 67 17.27 -13.81 15.38
C PRO A 67 18.62 -13.11 15.58
N ASP A 68 18.59 -11.85 15.99
CA ASP A 68 19.74 -11.08 16.45
C ASP A 68 19.74 -11.04 17.98
N PRO A 69 20.88 -10.72 18.65
CA PRO A 69 20.91 -10.58 20.11
C PRO A 69 19.75 -9.71 20.59
N ALA A 70 18.94 -10.25 21.51
CA ALA A 70 17.74 -9.57 21.96
C ALA A 70 18.13 -8.21 22.58
N PRO A 71 17.49 -7.09 22.18
CA PRO A 71 17.80 -5.81 22.77
C PRO A 71 17.47 -5.86 24.28
N ALA A 72 18.30 -5.21 25.10
CA ALA A 72 18.01 -5.10 26.53
C ALA A 72 16.66 -4.42 26.74
N GLY A 73 15.84 -4.98 27.62
CA GLY A 73 14.51 -4.46 27.92
C GLY A 73 13.57 -5.54 28.43
N THR A 74 12.32 -5.42 28.03
CA THR A 74 11.22 -6.26 28.49
C THR A 74 10.31 -6.60 27.32
N VAL A 75 10.15 -7.89 27.05
CA VAL A 75 9.21 -8.40 26.06
C VAL A 75 7.90 -8.78 26.75
N LYS A 76 6.79 -8.46 26.11
CA LYS A 76 5.47 -8.88 26.54
C LYS A 76 4.66 -9.36 25.35
N VAL A 77 3.78 -10.32 25.61
CA VAL A 77 2.86 -10.88 24.63
C VAL A 77 1.45 -10.78 25.19
N ASP A 78 0.59 -10.10 24.45
CA ASP A 78 -0.84 -10.05 24.68
C ASP A 78 -1.53 -10.90 23.60
N LEU A 79 -2.54 -11.65 23.98
CA LEU A 79 -3.36 -12.42 23.06
C LEU A 79 -4.66 -11.67 22.77
N HIS A 80 -5.00 -11.59 21.51
CA HIS A 80 -6.24 -11.01 21.01
C HIS A 80 -7.01 -12.07 20.22
N TRP A 81 -8.29 -11.84 19.95
CA TRP A 81 -9.13 -12.87 19.34
C TRP A 81 -10.18 -12.35 18.37
N LYS A 82 -10.63 -13.26 17.53
CA LYS A 82 -11.78 -13.10 16.65
C LYS A 82 -12.85 -14.14 16.92
N ASP A 83 -14.09 -13.75 16.71
CA ASP A 83 -15.20 -14.67 16.79
C ASP A 83 -15.42 -15.46 15.48
N GLN A 84 -16.42 -16.33 15.46
CA GLN A 84 -16.79 -17.15 14.29
C GLN A 84 -17.21 -16.34 13.06
N ARG A 85 -17.50 -15.04 13.20
CA ARG A 85 -17.81 -14.14 12.08
C ARG A 85 -16.55 -13.42 11.57
N GLY A 86 -15.39 -13.67 12.18
CA GLY A 86 -14.14 -12.97 11.89
C GLY A 86 -14.08 -11.57 12.51
N GLU A 87 -15.02 -11.20 13.39
CA GLU A 87 -15.01 -9.90 14.06
C GLU A 87 -13.95 -9.86 15.15
N ILE A 88 -13.14 -8.81 15.18
CA ILE A 88 -12.15 -8.60 16.24
C ILE A 88 -12.86 -8.26 17.54
N ARG A 89 -12.60 -9.06 18.58
CA ARG A 89 -13.20 -8.89 19.91
C ARG A 89 -12.24 -8.27 20.92
N GLY A 90 -11.03 -7.95 20.48
CA GLY A 90 -10.03 -7.23 21.26
C GLY A 90 -9.17 -8.16 22.10
N PHE A 91 -8.78 -7.67 23.28
CA PHE A 91 -7.93 -8.38 24.23
C PHE A 91 -8.60 -9.67 24.73
N LEU A 92 -7.84 -10.77 24.79
CA LEU A 92 -8.27 -12.05 25.31
C LEU A 92 -7.57 -12.38 26.63
N SER A 93 -6.23 -12.37 26.62
CA SER A 93 -5.42 -12.77 27.77
C SER A 93 -4.01 -12.21 27.66
N ALA A 94 -3.31 -12.07 28.79
CA ALA A 94 -1.89 -11.74 28.82
C ALA A 94 -1.20 -12.48 29.96
N VAL A 95 0.12 -12.48 29.92
CA VAL A 95 0.98 -12.92 31.01
C VAL A 95 1.95 -11.81 31.41
N PRO A 96 2.56 -11.89 32.60
CA PRO A 96 3.56 -10.93 33.01
C PRO A 96 4.69 -10.78 31.97
N PRO A 97 5.21 -9.56 31.79
CA PRO A 97 6.36 -9.33 30.93
C PRO A 97 7.58 -10.18 31.35
N GLN A 98 8.46 -10.50 30.40
CA GLN A 98 9.74 -11.15 30.64
C GLN A 98 10.89 -10.21 30.26
N ALA A 99 11.92 -10.16 31.10
CA ALA A 99 13.12 -9.38 30.79
C ALA A 99 13.88 -10.00 29.61
N THR A 100 14.26 -9.20 28.62
CA THR A 100 15.14 -9.60 27.52
C THR A 100 16.58 -9.23 27.86
N LYS A 101 17.50 -10.16 27.58
CA LYS A 101 18.94 -9.93 27.66
C LYS A 101 19.60 -10.48 26.39
N PRO A 102 20.76 -9.93 25.95
CA PRO A 102 21.44 -10.41 24.76
C PRO A 102 21.72 -11.91 24.74
N GLU A 103 21.89 -12.55 25.91
CA GLU A 103 22.16 -13.98 26.04
C GLU A 103 20.89 -14.86 25.94
N ILE A 104 19.69 -14.26 26.09
CA ILE A 104 18.42 -14.97 26.06
C ILE A 104 17.82 -14.80 24.67
N ALA A 105 18.10 -15.76 23.79
CA ALA A 105 17.57 -15.75 22.43
C ALA A 105 16.08 -16.14 22.36
N ALA A 106 15.58 -16.93 23.32
CA ALA A 106 14.24 -17.50 23.27
C ALA A 106 13.43 -17.28 24.57
N HIS A 107 12.14 -17.00 24.41
CA HIS A 107 11.18 -16.78 25.48
C HIS A 107 9.96 -17.68 25.31
N ARG A 108 9.43 -18.17 26.44
CA ARG A 108 8.24 -19.03 26.47
C ARG A 108 7.14 -18.34 27.25
N PHE A 109 5.98 -18.18 26.63
CA PHE A 109 4.79 -17.60 27.23
C PHE A 109 3.69 -18.65 27.31
N LEU A 110 3.03 -18.75 28.46
CA LEU A 110 1.94 -19.70 28.72
C LEU A 110 0.63 -18.93 28.87
N LEU A 111 -0.05 -18.71 27.75
CA LEU A 111 -1.22 -17.85 27.66
C LEU A 111 -2.51 -18.67 27.86
N PRO A 112 -3.35 -18.36 28.86
CA PRO A 112 -4.59 -19.11 29.07
C PRO A 112 -5.62 -18.78 27.97
N LEU A 113 -6.18 -19.81 27.31
CA LEU A 113 -7.29 -19.65 26.38
C LEU A 113 -8.61 -20.02 27.06
N PRO A 114 -9.55 -19.07 27.23
CA PRO A 114 -10.85 -19.40 27.79
C PRO A 114 -11.67 -20.26 26.81
N ALA A 115 -12.57 -21.08 27.35
CA ALA A 115 -13.47 -21.92 26.57
C ALA A 115 -14.69 -21.16 26.03
N LEU A 116 -14.46 -20.03 25.35
CA LEU A 116 -15.54 -19.21 24.81
C LEU A 116 -16.19 -19.90 23.60
N PRO A 117 -17.53 -20.05 23.55
CA PRO A 117 -18.21 -20.68 22.41
C PRO A 117 -17.91 -19.98 21.09
N SER A 118 -17.90 -18.64 21.11
CA SER A 118 -17.67 -17.80 19.93
C SER A 118 -16.21 -17.68 19.50
N LEU A 119 -15.22 -18.10 20.32
CA LEU A 119 -13.80 -18.01 19.97
C LEU A 119 -13.51 -18.87 18.74
N ALA A 120 -12.98 -18.26 17.67
CA ALA A 120 -12.63 -18.98 16.45
C ALA A 120 -11.14 -18.89 16.16
N GLU A 121 -10.54 -17.71 16.36
CA GLU A 121 -9.14 -17.45 16.05
C GLU A 121 -8.51 -16.59 17.14
N VAL A 122 -7.21 -16.77 17.33
CA VAL A 122 -6.39 -15.90 18.18
C VAL A 122 -5.19 -15.38 17.40
N TYR A 123 -4.68 -14.24 17.82
CA TYR A 123 -3.43 -13.70 17.31
C TYR A 123 -2.67 -13.02 18.44
N ALA A 124 -1.35 -13.14 18.43
CA ALA A 124 -0.50 -12.60 19.47
C ALA A 124 0.03 -11.23 19.04
N VAL A 125 -0.02 -10.28 19.97
CA VAL A 125 0.62 -8.98 19.90
C VAL A 125 1.84 -9.03 20.80
N ALA A 126 3.02 -9.19 20.20
CA ALA A 126 4.29 -9.18 20.89
C ALA A 126 4.90 -7.78 20.83
N TYR A 127 5.41 -7.26 21.94
CA TYR A 127 6.10 -5.98 21.94
C TYR A 127 7.29 -5.96 22.89
N LEU A 128 8.31 -5.21 22.49
CA LEU A 128 9.51 -4.96 23.26
C LEU A 128 9.47 -3.53 23.78
N SER A 129 9.76 -3.33 25.06
CA SER A 129 9.75 -2.01 25.72
C SER A 129 10.82 -1.96 26.82
N PRO A 130 11.28 -0.77 27.25
CA PRO A 130 12.24 -0.69 28.36
C PRO A 130 11.67 -1.23 29.68
N ASP A 131 10.38 -1.03 29.96
CA ASP A 131 9.75 -1.29 31.26
C ASP A 131 8.51 -2.21 31.21
N GLY A 132 8.27 -2.87 30.09
CA GLY A 132 7.12 -3.77 29.89
C GLY A 132 5.81 -3.05 29.51
N ARG A 133 5.80 -1.71 29.48
CA ARG A 133 4.59 -0.94 29.16
C ARG A 133 4.41 -0.77 27.66
N TRP A 134 3.17 -0.95 27.21
CA TRP A 134 2.79 -0.73 25.81
C TRP A 134 3.16 0.67 25.35
N GLU A 135 2.90 1.72 26.15
CA GLU A 135 3.18 3.12 25.78
C GLU A 135 4.65 3.41 25.48
N LYS A 136 5.58 2.61 26.03
CA LYS A 136 7.03 2.78 25.87
C LYS A 136 7.66 1.73 24.95
N ARG A 137 6.86 0.97 24.21
CA ARG A 137 7.39 -0.04 23.29
C ARG A 137 8.30 0.57 22.22
N THR A 138 9.41 -0.10 21.94
CA THR A 138 10.38 0.23 20.88
C THR A 138 10.16 -0.61 19.62
N ARG A 139 9.58 -1.82 19.77
CA ARG A 139 9.17 -2.69 18.67
C ARG A 139 7.86 -3.38 19.02
N ALA A 140 7.07 -3.70 18.01
CA ALA A 140 5.84 -4.47 18.17
C ALA A 140 5.55 -5.26 16.90
N ALA A 141 5.04 -6.46 17.08
CA ALA A 141 4.68 -7.37 16.02
C ALA A 141 3.35 -8.04 16.35
N VAL A 142 2.61 -8.39 15.31
CA VAL A 142 1.40 -9.19 15.39
C VAL A 142 1.61 -10.49 14.62
N THR A 143 1.15 -11.62 15.14
CA THR A 143 1.15 -12.87 14.36
C THR A 143 0.04 -12.84 13.31
N GLU A 144 0.14 -13.72 12.31
CA GLU A 144 -1.05 -14.18 11.59
C GLU A 144 -2.10 -14.77 12.55
N GLU A 145 -3.30 -14.94 12.04
CA GLU A 145 -4.42 -15.55 12.74
C GLU A 145 -4.18 -17.05 12.94
N ILE A 146 -4.42 -17.52 14.15
CA ILE A 146 -4.23 -18.90 14.57
C ILE A 146 -5.61 -19.47 14.89
N ALA A 147 -6.07 -20.41 14.06
CA ALA A 147 -7.33 -21.10 14.28
C ALA A 147 -7.35 -21.83 15.64
N VAL A 148 -8.46 -21.68 16.37
CA VAL A 148 -8.69 -22.34 17.64
C VAL A 148 -9.72 -23.45 17.47
N VAL A 149 -9.28 -24.69 17.69
CA VAL A 149 -10.14 -25.88 17.59
C VAL A 149 -10.95 -26.08 18.89
N PRO A 150 -12.09 -26.79 18.81
CA PRO A 150 -12.80 -27.25 20.00
C PRO A 150 -11.87 -28.03 20.96
N PRO A 151 -12.20 -28.09 22.26
CA PRO A 151 -11.40 -28.90 23.18
C PRO A 151 -11.43 -30.37 22.72
N PRO A 152 -10.28 -31.08 22.72
CA PRO A 152 -10.26 -32.47 22.31
C PRO A 152 -11.12 -33.33 23.25
N THR A 153 -11.89 -34.26 22.68
CA THR A 153 -12.76 -35.19 23.43
C THR A 153 -11.99 -36.23 24.24
N SER A 154 -10.69 -36.42 23.95
CA SER A 154 -9.81 -37.27 24.75
C SER A 154 -8.54 -36.52 25.16
N PHE A 155 -8.02 -36.84 26.34
CA PHE A 155 -6.74 -36.32 26.85
C PHE A 155 -5.51 -36.95 26.18
N ALA A 156 -5.68 -37.69 25.06
CA ALA A 156 -4.56 -38.31 24.37
C ALA A 156 -3.59 -37.21 23.93
N ALA A 157 -2.39 -37.25 24.51
CA ALA A 157 -1.33 -36.28 24.28
C ALA A 157 -0.79 -36.45 22.86
N ALA A 158 -1.41 -35.80 21.88
CA ALA A 158 -0.74 -35.55 20.61
C ALA A 158 0.52 -34.74 20.92
N ALA A 159 1.70 -35.29 20.59
CA ALA A 159 2.97 -34.60 20.76
C ALA A 159 2.91 -33.28 19.96
N PRO A 160 3.00 -32.11 20.62
CA PRO A 160 2.75 -30.83 19.97
C PRO A 160 3.98 -30.49 19.13
N GLY A 161 3.92 -30.79 17.83
CA GLY A 161 4.78 -30.11 16.87
C GLY A 161 4.56 -28.61 17.02
N PHE A 162 5.63 -27.83 17.07
CA PHE A 162 5.53 -26.38 16.95
C PHE A 162 5.56 -26.04 15.47
N ARG A 163 4.70 -25.10 15.06
CA ARG A 163 4.77 -24.47 13.75
C ARG A 163 5.16 -23.02 13.93
N ARG A 164 6.00 -22.53 13.01
CA ARG A 164 6.25 -21.11 12.87
C ARG A 164 4.99 -20.43 12.33
N VAL A 165 4.64 -19.29 12.91
CA VAL A 165 3.61 -18.38 12.40
C VAL A 165 4.26 -17.16 11.79
N ASP A 166 3.69 -16.64 10.71
CA ASP A 166 4.14 -15.38 10.16
C ASP A 166 3.89 -14.25 11.17
N THR A 167 4.87 -13.37 11.31
CA THR A 167 4.81 -12.18 12.16
C THR A 167 4.90 -10.95 11.29
N PHE A 168 4.08 -9.95 11.56
CA PHE A 168 4.06 -8.68 10.85
C PHE A 168 4.41 -7.59 11.84
N ASP A 169 5.34 -6.72 11.45
CA ASP A 169 5.64 -5.56 12.24
C ASP A 169 4.38 -4.70 12.37
N LEU A 170 4.00 -4.44 13.62
CA LEU A 170 3.12 -3.33 13.97
C LEU A 170 3.95 -2.05 13.98
N ASN A 171 4.83 -1.86 12.98
CA ASN A 171 5.82 -0.80 12.98
C ASN A 171 5.15 0.53 13.27
N PHE A 172 5.49 1.07 14.44
CA PHE A 172 5.09 2.38 14.94
C PHE A 172 6.09 3.44 14.50
N GLU A 173 6.69 3.33 13.32
CA GLU A 173 6.99 4.60 12.66
C GLU A 173 5.63 5.27 12.52
N PRO A 174 5.30 6.33 13.29
CA PRO A 174 4.07 7.05 13.02
C PRO A 174 4.14 7.35 11.53
N VAL A 175 3.17 6.87 10.74
CA VAL A 175 3.12 7.11 9.28
C VAL A 175 3.59 8.53 9.12
N PRO A 176 4.80 8.77 8.54
CA PRO A 176 5.48 10.03 8.73
C PRO A 176 4.45 11.09 8.42
N LYS A 177 4.05 11.89 9.44
CA LYS A 177 2.88 12.77 9.29
C LYS A 177 3.14 13.53 8.01
N ARG A 178 2.30 13.32 7.01
CA ARG A 178 2.52 13.88 5.69
C ARG A 178 2.60 15.39 5.86
N ARG A 179 3.83 15.92 5.76
CA ARG A 179 4.12 17.35 5.88
C ARG A 179 4.23 17.90 4.47
N ASP A 180 3.07 18.06 3.86
CA ASP A 180 2.98 18.70 2.57
C ASP A 180 3.44 20.14 2.68
N SER A 181 4.35 20.54 1.79
CA SER A 181 4.71 21.94 1.65
C SER A 181 3.56 22.68 0.96
N ALA A 182 2.93 23.61 1.68
CA ALA A 182 1.87 24.46 1.14
C ALA A 182 2.38 25.29 -0.05
N ALA A 183 3.62 25.80 0.04
CA ALA A 183 4.24 26.54 -1.05
C ALA A 183 4.37 25.69 -2.32
N VAL A 184 4.79 24.43 -2.19
CA VAL A 184 4.90 23.51 -3.34
C VAL A 184 3.53 23.19 -3.93
N ARG A 185 2.48 23.01 -3.10
CA ARG A 185 1.10 22.83 -3.61
C ARG A 185 0.61 24.03 -4.41
N TRP A 186 0.87 25.24 -3.92
CA TRP A 186 0.59 26.46 -4.67
C TRP A 186 1.33 26.51 -6.01
N LEU A 187 2.63 26.14 -6.03
CA LEU A 187 3.40 26.07 -7.26
C LEU A 187 2.85 25.05 -8.26
N ILE A 188 2.45 23.85 -7.79
CA ILE A 188 1.80 22.82 -8.61
C ILE A 188 0.50 23.38 -9.22
N ALA A 189 -0.37 23.96 -8.39
CA ALA A 189 -1.64 24.52 -8.85
C ALA A 189 -1.45 25.66 -9.86
N MET A 190 -0.52 26.59 -9.59
CA MET A 190 -0.20 27.69 -10.51
C MET A 190 0.39 27.19 -11.84
N ALA A 191 1.22 26.14 -11.81
CA ALA A 191 1.75 25.52 -13.01
C ALA A 191 0.62 24.92 -13.87
N TRP A 192 -0.33 24.20 -13.26
CA TRP A 192 -1.49 23.69 -13.97
C TRP A 192 -2.37 24.80 -14.56
N LEU A 193 -2.73 25.82 -13.77
CA LEU A 193 -3.50 26.96 -14.28
C LEU A 193 -2.78 27.67 -15.45
N THR A 194 -1.47 27.82 -15.35
CA THR A 194 -0.63 28.38 -16.43
C THR A 194 -0.70 27.51 -17.68
N ALA A 195 -0.57 26.19 -17.54
CA ALA A 195 -0.66 25.26 -18.66
C ALA A 195 -2.03 25.33 -19.34
N GLY A 196 -3.12 25.36 -18.56
CA GLY A 196 -4.49 25.49 -19.05
C GLY A 196 -4.74 26.82 -19.77
N ALA A 197 -4.29 27.94 -19.21
CA ALA A 197 -4.41 29.26 -19.83
C ALA A 197 -3.66 29.34 -21.18
N ILE A 198 -2.45 28.78 -21.25
CA ILE A 198 -1.68 28.70 -22.51
C ILE A 198 -2.42 27.83 -23.53
N ALA A 199 -2.92 26.65 -23.13
CA ALA A 199 -3.64 25.75 -24.02
C ALA A 199 -4.91 26.40 -24.59
N TRP A 200 -5.72 27.03 -23.73
CA TRP A 200 -6.92 27.78 -24.11
C TRP A 200 -6.59 28.87 -25.14
N ARG A 201 -5.64 29.74 -24.82
CA ARG A 201 -5.28 30.90 -25.66
C ARG A 201 -4.67 30.49 -27.00
N ARG A 202 -3.84 29.45 -27.02
CA ARG A 202 -3.12 29.06 -28.24
C ARG A 202 -3.95 28.22 -29.18
N LEU A 203 -4.65 27.21 -28.68
CA LEU A 203 -5.36 26.28 -29.54
C LEU A 203 -6.70 26.83 -30.03
N ARG A 204 -7.41 27.64 -29.22
CA ARG A 204 -8.75 28.19 -29.53
C ARG A 204 -9.67 27.16 -30.19
N SER A 205 -9.67 25.94 -29.66
CA SER A 205 -10.41 24.80 -30.19
C SER A 205 -11.01 23.98 -29.05
N PRO A 206 -11.94 23.04 -29.33
CA PRO A 206 -12.50 22.15 -28.30
C PRO A 206 -11.44 21.38 -27.53
N LEU A 207 -10.34 20.99 -28.20
CA LEU A 207 -9.21 20.36 -27.53
C LEU A 207 -8.54 21.33 -26.54
N GLY A 208 -8.30 22.59 -26.94
CA GLY A 208 -7.77 23.61 -26.03
C GLY A 208 -8.64 23.83 -24.79
N ALA A 209 -9.96 23.83 -24.97
CA ALA A 209 -10.93 23.87 -23.88
C ALA A 209 -10.81 22.67 -22.95
N ALA A 210 -10.77 21.45 -23.49
CA ALA A 210 -10.63 20.23 -22.71
C ALA A 210 -9.33 20.21 -21.88
N LEU A 211 -8.20 20.62 -22.46
CA LEU A 211 -6.93 20.68 -21.73
C LEU A 211 -6.95 21.74 -20.62
N ALA A 212 -7.62 22.89 -20.86
CA ALA A 212 -7.77 23.93 -19.86
C ALA A 212 -8.62 23.46 -18.67
N VAL A 213 -9.73 22.76 -18.94
CA VAL A 213 -10.58 22.17 -17.91
C VAL A 213 -9.82 21.10 -17.11
N ALA A 214 -9.11 20.20 -17.79
CA ALA A 214 -8.31 19.17 -17.10
C ALA A 214 -7.25 19.79 -16.17
N ALA A 215 -6.57 20.84 -16.63
CA ALA A 215 -5.61 21.57 -15.83
C ALA A 215 -6.25 22.32 -14.65
N LEU A 216 -7.43 22.91 -14.85
CA LEU A 216 -8.21 23.54 -13.77
C LEU A 216 -8.60 22.52 -12.69
N LEU A 217 -9.07 21.33 -13.08
CA LEU A 217 -9.41 20.26 -12.15
C LEU A 217 -8.18 19.77 -11.36
N ALA A 218 -7.03 19.61 -12.02
CA ALA A 218 -5.77 19.25 -11.36
C ALA A 218 -5.34 20.32 -10.34
N ALA A 219 -5.43 21.60 -10.72
CA ALA A 219 -5.12 22.72 -9.83
C ALA A 219 -6.08 22.78 -8.63
N ALA A 220 -7.39 22.66 -8.87
CA ALA A 220 -8.40 22.68 -7.82
C ALA A 220 -8.21 21.52 -6.84
N GLY A 221 -7.97 20.30 -7.36
CA GLY A 221 -7.68 19.12 -6.55
C GLY A 221 -6.50 19.35 -5.61
N GLU A 222 -5.43 19.99 -6.09
CA GLU A 222 -4.27 20.27 -5.27
C GLU A 222 -4.44 21.40 -4.27
N LEU A 223 -5.27 22.41 -4.57
CA LEU A 223 -5.57 23.47 -3.61
C LEU A 223 -6.40 22.94 -2.44
N ILE A 224 -7.32 22.01 -2.70
CA ILE A 224 -8.19 21.44 -1.65
C ILE A 224 -7.60 20.19 -0.98
N ALA A 225 -6.43 19.70 -1.41
CA ALA A 225 -5.84 18.45 -0.93
C ALA A 225 -6.82 17.27 -1.10
N ALA A 226 -7.41 17.16 -2.30
CA ALA A 226 -8.49 16.22 -2.57
C ALA A 226 -8.11 14.77 -2.21
N ASP A 227 -6.85 14.39 -2.46
CA ASP A 227 -6.29 13.08 -2.10
C ASP A 227 -6.35 12.81 -0.59
N THR A 228 -5.91 13.77 0.21
CA THR A 228 -5.84 13.66 1.67
C THR A 228 -7.25 13.67 2.27
N ALA A 229 -8.11 14.59 1.80
CA ALA A 229 -9.48 14.71 2.26
C ALA A 229 -10.28 13.43 1.98
N LEU A 230 -10.15 12.87 0.78
CA LEU A 230 -10.85 11.66 0.39
C LEU A 230 -10.26 10.41 1.08
N ALA A 231 -8.94 10.32 1.26
CA ALA A 231 -8.32 9.26 2.05
C ALA A 231 -8.84 9.25 3.49
N ASP A 232 -8.99 10.42 4.12
CA ASP A 232 -9.52 10.54 5.48
C ASP A 232 -11.01 10.17 5.55
N ILE A 233 -11.82 10.52 4.54
CA ILE A 233 -13.21 10.07 4.44
C ILE A 233 -13.28 8.54 4.35
N LEU A 234 -12.47 7.92 3.46
CA LEU A 234 -12.43 6.47 3.29
C LEU A 234 -11.98 5.75 4.56
N ARG A 235 -10.98 6.29 5.27
CA ARG A 235 -10.55 5.75 6.57
C ARG A 235 -11.65 5.81 7.61
N ARG A 236 -12.35 6.95 7.75
CA ARG A 236 -13.48 7.09 8.68
C ARG A 236 -14.60 6.11 8.36
N TYR A 237 -14.94 5.95 7.08
CA TYR A 237 -15.93 4.98 6.64
C TYR A 237 -15.50 3.53 6.96
N ALA A 238 -14.25 3.16 6.63
CA ALA A 238 -13.73 1.82 6.92
C ALA A 238 -13.73 1.51 8.42
N THR A 239 -13.36 2.49 9.27
CA THR A 239 -13.44 2.34 10.73
C THR A 239 -14.88 2.16 11.20
N ALA A 240 -15.83 2.95 10.66
CA ALA A 240 -17.24 2.84 11.02
C ALA A 240 -17.87 1.48 10.64
N GLN A 241 -17.32 0.79 9.64
CA GLN A 241 -17.78 -0.52 9.17
C GLN A 241 -16.96 -1.70 9.74
N SER A 242 -16.04 -1.46 10.70
CA SER A 242 -15.13 -2.49 11.23
C SER A 242 -14.29 -3.20 10.15
N TRP A 243 -14.12 -2.58 8.98
CA TRP A 243 -13.35 -3.11 7.83
C TRP A 243 -11.89 -2.66 7.82
N TYR A 244 -11.39 -2.23 8.99
CA TYR A 244 -10.07 -1.62 9.10
C TYR A 244 -8.93 -2.58 8.72
N GLU A 245 -9.07 -3.87 8.99
CA GLU A 245 -8.06 -4.87 8.59
C GLU A 245 -8.19 -5.27 7.11
N GLY A 246 -9.43 -5.50 6.63
CA GLY A 246 -9.70 -5.87 5.24
C GLY A 246 -9.28 -4.79 4.22
N ARG A 247 -9.16 -3.54 4.66
CA ARG A 247 -8.69 -2.44 3.79
C ARG A 247 -7.28 -2.68 3.24
N ARG A 248 -6.40 -3.42 3.92
CA ARG A 248 -5.00 -3.55 3.50
C ARG A 248 -4.89 -4.27 2.15
N GLU A 249 -5.63 -5.36 1.98
CA GLU A 249 -5.66 -6.09 0.71
C GLU A 249 -6.36 -5.28 -0.38
N LEU A 250 -7.45 -4.58 -0.05
CA LEU A 250 -8.09 -3.65 -0.98
C LEU A 250 -7.14 -2.52 -1.40
N GLN A 251 -6.39 -1.94 -0.46
CA GLN A 251 -5.40 -0.90 -0.73
C GLN A 251 -4.29 -1.43 -1.66
N ARG A 252 -3.77 -2.63 -1.41
CA ARG A 252 -2.81 -3.27 -2.33
C ARG A 252 -3.39 -3.46 -3.72
N LEU A 253 -4.61 -3.99 -3.81
CA LEU A 253 -5.30 -4.23 -5.07
C LEU A 253 -5.51 -2.91 -5.83
N PHE A 254 -6.05 -1.89 -5.18
CA PHE A 254 -6.29 -0.59 -5.79
C PHE A 254 -4.98 0.10 -6.17
N THR A 255 -3.91 0.00 -5.36
CA THR A 255 -2.62 0.61 -5.70
C THR A 255 -2.03 -0.08 -6.93
N ALA A 256 -2.06 -1.41 -7.00
CA ALA A 256 -1.62 -2.16 -8.17
C ALA A 256 -2.46 -1.81 -9.42
N ALA A 257 -3.79 -1.69 -9.27
CA ALA A 257 -4.69 -1.29 -10.33
C ALA A 257 -4.40 0.15 -10.81
N ALA A 258 -4.13 1.08 -9.90
CA ALA A 258 -3.77 2.47 -10.24
C ALA A 258 -2.47 2.53 -11.05
N PHE A 259 -1.44 1.78 -10.67
CA PHE A 259 -0.20 1.67 -11.44
C PHE A 259 -0.42 1.05 -12.83
N ALA A 260 -1.16 -0.05 -12.89
CA ALA A 260 -1.48 -0.72 -14.15
C ALA A 260 -2.25 0.22 -15.10
N PHE A 261 -3.32 0.85 -14.59
CA PHE A 261 -4.13 1.80 -15.36
C PHE A 261 -3.32 3.01 -15.84
N THR A 262 -2.49 3.59 -14.97
CA THR A 262 -1.56 4.68 -15.34
C THR A 262 -0.63 4.23 -16.48
N GLY A 263 -0.03 3.05 -16.36
CA GLY A 263 0.79 2.46 -17.42
C GLY A 263 0.02 2.30 -18.73
N VAL A 264 -1.24 1.82 -18.67
CA VAL A 264 -2.07 1.59 -19.86
C VAL A 264 -2.24 2.89 -20.62
N LEU A 265 -2.64 3.95 -19.91
CA LEU A 265 -2.85 5.26 -20.49
C LEU A 265 -1.58 5.82 -21.12
N LEU A 266 -0.43 5.71 -20.44
CA LEU A 266 0.86 6.11 -21.00
C LEU A 266 1.19 5.35 -22.28
N GLY A 267 1.02 4.03 -22.27
CA GLY A 267 1.20 3.19 -23.45
C GLY A 267 0.31 3.58 -24.64
N LEU A 268 -0.96 3.88 -24.38
CA LEU A 268 -1.91 4.35 -25.40
C LEU A 268 -1.53 5.72 -25.95
N ILE A 269 -1.05 6.65 -25.11
CA ILE A 269 -0.60 7.97 -25.53
C ILE A 269 0.57 7.85 -26.51
N TRP A 270 1.59 7.06 -26.17
CA TRP A 270 2.79 6.90 -27.01
C TRP A 270 2.58 6.06 -28.26
N ARG A 271 1.54 5.22 -28.27
CA ARG A 271 1.13 4.47 -29.47
C ARG A 271 0.33 5.28 -30.45
N ARG A 272 -0.43 6.26 -29.98
CA ARG A 272 -1.09 7.18 -30.88
C ARG A 272 0.00 8.05 -31.50
N SER A 273 -0.07 8.24 -32.81
CA SER A 273 0.79 9.18 -33.55
C SER A 273 0.40 10.63 -33.25
N LEU A 274 0.32 10.97 -31.97
CA LEU A 274 0.06 12.32 -31.51
C LEU A 274 1.29 13.17 -31.83
N PRO A 275 1.10 14.46 -32.16
CA PRO A 275 2.20 15.42 -32.17
C PRO A 275 2.98 15.33 -30.84
N PRO A 276 4.33 15.37 -30.86
CA PRO A 276 5.15 15.14 -29.66
C PRO A 276 4.75 16.00 -28.46
N ALA A 277 4.45 17.28 -28.69
CA ALA A 277 4.00 18.19 -27.63
C ALA A 277 2.66 17.76 -26.99
N ARG A 278 1.73 17.17 -27.75
CA ARG A 278 0.48 16.63 -27.20
C ARG A 278 0.75 15.36 -26.38
N ALA A 279 1.58 14.46 -26.90
CA ALA A 279 1.94 13.23 -26.19
C ALA A 279 2.60 13.53 -24.84
N VAL A 280 3.53 14.49 -24.80
CA VAL A 280 4.19 14.93 -23.56
C VAL A 280 3.20 15.54 -22.57
N PHE A 281 2.27 16.39 -23.03
CA PHE A 281 1.24 16.97 -22.15
C PHE A 281 0.36 15.89 -21.50
N PHE A 282 -0.16 14.95 -22.29
CA PHE A 282 -1.00 13.88 -21.75
C PHE A 282 -0.21 12.93 -20.85
N THR A 283 1.07 12.67 -21.15
CA THR A 283 1.97 11.90 -20.29
C THR A 283 2.10 12.56 -18.93
N ALA A 284 2.33 13.87 -18.89
CA ALA A 284 2.42 14.64 -17.65
C ALA A 284 1.11 14.59 -16.86
N LEU A 285 -0.04 14.78 -17.52
CA LEU A 285 -1.35 14.72 -16.88
C LEU A 285 -1.64 13.33 -16.28
N VAL A 286 -1.33 12.26 -17.01
CA VAL A 286 -1.52 10.88 -16.55
C VAL A 286 -0.57 10.53 -15.41
N ALA A 287 0.69 10.95 -15.48
CA ALA A 287 1.64 10.75 -14.38
C ALA A 287 1.20 11.47 -13.10
N PHE A 288 0.71 12.71 -13.23
CA PHE A 288 0.14 13.47 -12.12
C PHE A 288 -1.10 12.77 -11.52
N ALA A 289 -2.05 12.34 -12.35
CA ALA A 289 -3.25 11.64 -11.89
C ALA A 289 -2.92 10.27 -11.26
N GLY A 290 -1.92 9.55 -11.77
CA GLY A 290 -1.42 8.32 -11.18
C GLY A 290 -0.80 8.54 -9.80
N ALA A 291 -0.01 9.61 -9.65
CA ALA A 291 0.51 10.05 -8.36
C ALA A 291 -0.61 10.36 -7.35
N GLU A 292 -1.64 11.11 -7.76
CA GLU A 292 -2.83 11.38 -6.93
C GLU A 292 -3.55 10.08 -6.50
N ALA A 293 -3.78 9.16 -7.45
CA ALA A 293 -4.47 7.92 -7.18
C ALA A 293 -3.72 7.05 -6.16
N VAL A 294 -2.40 6.95 -6.27
CA VAL A 294 -1.59 6.19 -5.30
C VAL A 294 -1.61 6.87 -3.93
N SER A 295 -1.49 8.20 -3.87
CA SER A 295 -1.60 8.97 -2.61
C SER A 295 -2.95 8.81 -1.92
N LEU A 296 -4.04 8.73 -2.69
CA LEU A 296 -5.39 8.55 -2.18
C LEU A 296 -5.57 7.20 -1.46
N ILE A 297 -4.98 6.13 -2.01
CA ILE A 297 -5.17 4.78 -1.50
C ILE A 297 -4.41 4.58 -0.18
N SER A 298 -3.31 5.30 0.03
CA SER A 298 -2.53 5.34 1.28
C SER A 298 -2.13 3.95 1.80
N LEU A 299 -1.41 3.22 0.96
CA LEU A 299 -0.75 1.99 1.38
C LEU A 299 0.55 2.35 2.09
N HIS A 300 0.68 1.99 3.38
CA HIS A 300 1.82 2.40 4.24
C HIS A 300 3.21 2.22 3.60
N GLY A 301 3.39 1.12 2.86
CA GLY A 301 4.62 0.87 2.10
C GLY A 301 4.89 1.93 1.03
N ALA A 302 3.89 2.24 0.20
CA ALA A 302 3.99 3.28 -0.81
C ALA A 302 4.14 4.67 -0.17
N ASP A 303 3.39 4.95 0.89
CA ASP A 303 3.41 6.23 1.59
C ASP A 303 4.79 6.57 2.14
N ARG A 304 5.55 5.60 2.65
CA ARG A 304 6.93 5.85 3.13
C ARG A 304 7.87 6.30 2.01
N TRP A 305 7.79 5.65 0.85
CA TRP A 305 8.59 6.05 -0.31
C TRP A 305 8.15 7.41 -0.86
N LEU A 306 6.84 7.61 -0.99
CA LEU A 306 6.25 8.84 -1.53
C LEU A 306 6.44 10.06 -0.62
N ASN A 307 6.44 9.86 0.70
CA ASN A 307 6.62 10.93 1.67
C ASN A 307 8.07 11.07 2.14
N ARG A 308 9.01 10.30 1.58
CA ARG A 308 10.44 10.47 1.88
C ARG A 308 10.85 11.90 1.51
N PRO A 309 11.36 12.70 2.46
CA PRO A 309 11.74 14.07 2.18
C PRO A 309 13.00 14.09 1.31
N LEU A 310 12.94 14.83 0.21
CA LEU A 310 14.07 15.20 -0.63
C LEU A 310 14.23 16.72 -0.54
N ALA A 311 15.33 17.19 0.04
CA ALA A 311 15.53 18.61 0.38
C ALA A 311 14.37 19.22 1.21
N GLY A 312 13.77 18.43 2.11
CA GLY A 312 12.66 18.87 2.96
C GLY A 312 11.27 18.83 2.30
N ILE A 313 11.17 18.39 1.04
CA ILE A 313 9.89 18.28 0.30
C ILE A 313 9.57 16.80 0.07
N PRO A 314 8.34 16.33 0.33
CA PRO A 314 7.92 14.98 -0.02
C PRO A 314 8.18 14.63 -1.48
N ALA A 315 8.76 13.45 -1.75
CA ALA A 315 9.07 12.98 -3.11
C ALA A 315 7.85 13.03 -4.05
N ILE A 316 6.65 12.74 -3.54
CA ILE A 316 5.40 12.83 -4.31
C ILE A 316 5.08 14.25 -4.77
N GLN A 317 5.29 15.27 -3.93
CA GLN A 317 5.06 16.66 -4.31
C GLN A 317 6.05 17.11 -5.40
N LEU A 318 7.30 16.66 -5.32
CA LEU A 318 8.29 16.90 -6.38
C LEU A 318 7.90 16.23 -7.69
N ALA A 319 7.40 14.99 -7.64
CA ALA A 319 6.93 14.28 -8.83
C ALA A 319 5.72 15.00 -9.47
N LYS A 320 4.75 15.42 -8.66
CA LYS A 320 3.58 16.20 -9.12
C LYS A 320 3.98 17.56 -9.71
N LEU A 321 4.93 18.27 -9.08
CA LEU A 321 5.47 19.54 -9.59
C LEU A 321 6.22 19.35 -10.91
N ALA A 322 7.04 18.32 -11.02
CA ALA A 322 7.74 17.99 -12.26
C ALA A 322 6.75 17.70 -13.39
N ALA A 323 5.70 16.93 -13.13
CA ALA A 323 4.63 16.69 -14.09
C ALA A 323 3.95 18.00 -14.53
N ALA A 324 3.55 18.85 -13.59
CA ALA A 324 2.92 20.14 -13.90
C ALA A 324 3.85 21.07 -14.72
N ALA A 325 5.14 21.13 -14.39
CA ALA A 325 6.13 21.91 -15.13
C ALA A 325 6.33 21.38 -16.56
N VAL A 326 6.41 20.06 -16.74
CA VAL A 326 6.48 19.42 -18.07
C VAL A 326 5.22 19.75 -18.88
N ALA A 327 4.04 19.75 -18.26
CA ALA A 327 2.80 20.13 -18.93
C ALA A 327 2.85 21.58 -19.45
N VAL A 328 3.37 22.54 -18.66
CA VAL A 328 3.58 23.94 -19.09
C VAL A 328 4.51 24.02 -20.32
N LEU A 329 5.64 23.32 -20.28
CA LEU A 329 6.59 23.29 -21.40
C LEU A 329 5.98 22.67 -22.66
N ALA A 330 5.20 21.61 -22.49
CA ALA A 330 4.51 20.92 -23.58
C ALA A 330 3.50 21.84 -24.27
N VAL A 331 2.64 22.53 -23.52
CA VAL A 331 1.64 23.44 -24.12
C VAL A 331 2.26 24.65 -24.82
N ARG A 332 3.43 25.11 -24.39
CA ARG A 332 4.21 26.14 -25.10
C ARG A 332 4.75 25.68 -26.45
N ARG A 333 4.78 24.38 -26.72
CA ARG A 333 5.20 23.82 -28.02
C ARG A 333 4.01 23.38 -28.89
N LEU A 334 2.78 23.46 -28.36
CA LEU A 334 1.59 23.19 -29.15
C LEU A 334 1.41 24.27 -30.22
N ARG A 335 1.34 23.83 -31.47
CA ARG A 335 0.95 24.65 -32.62
C ARG A 335 -0.55 24.50 -32.87
N ARG A 336 -1.19 25.54 -33.43
CA ARG A 336 -2.49 25.38 -34.07
C ARG A 336 -2.29 24.39 -35.21
N GLY A 337 -2.98 23.26 -35.12
CA GLY A 337 -3.00 22.24 -36.18
C GLY A 337 -4.31 22.31 -36.91
#